data_AF-A0A2W5V5P0-F1
#
_entry.id   AF-A0A2W5V5P0-F1
#
_cell.length_a   1.000
_cell.length_b   1.000
_cell.length_c   1.000
_cell.angle_alpha   90.00
_cell.angle_beta   90.00
_cell.angle_gamma   90.00
#
_symmetry.space_group_name_H-M   'P 1'
#
loop_
_entity.id
_entity.type
_entity.pdbx_description
1 polymer ?
#
loop_
_entity_poly.entity_id
_entity_poly.type
_entity_poly.pdbx_seq_one_letter_code
_entity_poly.pdbx_strand_id
1 'polypeptide(L)'
;MRKLLIATLAVTLAACARDAAKDREVDLSRPSYVMADLPDDPAARVPGRIVVDFVDGTTKAEFDAIETDWGIDLEFNSQEEGPQSAITVGAYEGDLDELLTKIRANPKVEAAEPLMEVKSSFVPNDPMYPAQWNLKLINMEKAWEISRGKGVVVAVLDTGIAWENHDDFVQVPDLGSQKFKSGWDFVNDDAHANDDHGHGTHVAGTIAQATNNGEGVAGVAFEATLMPVKVLDHFGSGNTADIADAIRWAADNGAQVINMSLGGGGRSAVMENAVTYARAKGVVVVCAAGNGGRGVVEYPAAYPGSFAVAAVGPDGLKAPYSSWGKELDIAAPGGNKSQGEAAGVVQNTIDPQDLSQAVYASYQGTSMATPHVAGVAALLIAAGAKTPDQVEKAIIISARPAAGTRGWSDQYGHGLIDAEGALKALKKARAADVNELLPPEAQLAIERPAVNDVSVYSYRATNWTVFAWAAAFLAFVLLTLGRKERPGFLNVLVTPGFLVPMLLATVGAFFVQKFADPNAVTAAITLPLPDWLNRIIFGRGATANPLVYSALLPGVLGLFAVKWKGLRPVVGGLAIGFAAILGYALWSHAPALAWLPFTFLAIPWLALNGIICLFIARAMLKKAS
;
A
#
# COMPACT_ATOMS: atom_id res chain seq x y z
N MET A 1 25.74 -35.34 -39.05
CA MET A 1 24.94 -34.25 -38.44
C MET A 1 25.75 -33.16 -37.72
N ARG A 2 27.09 -33.19 -37.69
CA ARG A 2 27.93 -32.05 -37.22
C ARG A 2 28.41 -31.09 -38.32
N LYS A 3 28.20 -31.41 -39.60
CA LYS A 3 28.54 -30.54 -40.74
C LYS A 3 27.37 -29.75 -41.32
N LEU A 4 26.15 -29.94 -40.80
CA LEU A 4 24.95 -29.19 -41.21
C LEU A 4 24.62 -28.02 -40.24
N LEU A 5 25.24 -27.98 -39.05
CA LEU A 5 25.06 -26.90 -38.08
C LEU A 5 26.05 -25.72 -38.22
N ILE A 6 27.12 -25.90 -39.03
CA ILE A 6 28.14 -24.86 -39.24
C ILE A 6 27.83 -24.00 -40.48
N ALA A 7 27.00 -24.50 -41.41
CA ALA A 7 26.59 -23.76 -42.59
C ALA A 7 25.44 -22.76 -42.33
N THR A 8 24.64 -22.97 -41.27
CA THR A 8 23.51 -22.09 -40.93
C THR A 8 23.90 -20.93 -39.99
N LEU A 9 25.11 -20.95 -39.42
CA LEU A 9 25.63 -19.86 -38.57
C LEU A 9 26.50 -18.85 -39.33
N ALA A 10 26.94 -19.19 -40.55
CA ALA A 10 27.77 -18.31 -41.39
C ALA A 10 26.95 -17.41 -42.33
N VAL A 11 25.65 -17.66 -42.51
CA VAL A 11 24.76 -16.84 -43.37
C VAL A 11 24.03 -15.75 -42.57
N THR A 12 23.94 -15.86 -41.24
CA THR A 12 23.30 -14.85 -40.37
C THR A 12 24.27 -13.78 -39.84
N LEU A 13 25.59 -14.00 -39.93
CA LEU A 13 26.61 -13.03 -39.51
C LEU A 13 27.16 -12.14 -40.64
N ALA A 14 26.78 -12.39 -41.90
CA ALA A 14 27.13 -11.53 -43.04
C ALA A 14 26.05 -10.47 -43.36
N ALA A 15 24.90 -10.48 -42.66
CA ALA A 15 23.82 -9.51 -42.81
C ALA A 15 23.82 -8.41 -41.71
N CYS A 16 24.77 -8.45 -40.77
CA CYS A 16 24.90 -7.44 -39.70
C CYS A 16 26.21 -6.63 -39.76
N ALA A 17 26.98 -6.73 -40.87
CA ALA A 17 28.27 -6.06 -41.02
C ALA A 17 28.37 -5.20 -42.31
N ARG A 18 27.24 -4.70 -42.80
CA ARG A 18 27.16 -3.71 -43.89
C ARG A 18 26.07 -2.68 -43.59
N ASP A 19 26.24 -1.94 -42.50
CA ASP A 19 25.57 -0.64 -42.29
C ASP A 19 26.27 0.18 -41.20
N ALA A 20 27.60 0.10 -41.15
CA ALA A 20 28.44 1.05 -40.43
C ALA A 20 29.30 1.80 -41.45
N ALA A 21 29.29 3.13 -41.36
CA ALA A 21 29.92 4.11 -42.25
C ALA A 21 29.12 4.49 -43.51
N LYS A 22 27.98 5.15 -43.30
CA LYS A 22 27.68 6.38 -44.02
C LYS A 22 27.45 7.45 -42.97
N ASP A 23 28.34 8.44 -42.95
CA ASP A 23 28.07 9.73 -42.31
C ASP A 23 26.75 10.23 -42.88
N ARG A 24 25.69 10.13 -42.08
CA ARG A 24 24.46 10.86 -42.35
C ARG A 24 24.73 12.26 -41.84
N GLU A 25 25.00 13.18 -42.76
CA GLU A 25 24.63 14.57 -42.56
C GLU A 25 23.22 14.58 -41.95
N VAL A 26 23.12 15.06 -40.72
CA VAL A 26 21.83 15.33 -40.10
C VAL A 26 21.27 16.50 -40.90
N ASP A 27 20.27 16.21 -41.72
CA ASP A 27 19.45 17.24 -42.35
C ASP A 27 18.76 18.03 -41.24
N LEU A 28 19.30 19.22 -40.95
CA LEU A 28 18.79 20.16 -39.96
C LEU A 28 17.61 20.99 -40.51
N SER A 29 17.05 20.64 -41.68
CA SER A 29 15.79 21.26 -42.10
C SER A 29 14.68 20.86 -41.13
N ARG A 30 14.41 21.78 -40.18
CA ARG A 30 13.37 21.65 -39.15
C ARG A 30 12.05 21.21 -39.83
N PRO A 31 11.37 20.14 -39.36
CA PRO A 31 9.95 20.04 -39.62
C PRO A 31 9.29 21.29 -39.02
N SER A 32 8.47 21.98 -39.81
CA SER A 32 7.69 23.13 -39.36
C SER A 32 6.64 22.70 -38.33
N TYR A 33 7.07 22.53 -37.08
CA TYR A 33 6.17 22.59 -35.95
C TYR A 33 5.71 24.04 -35.83
N VAL A 34 4.44 24.27 -36.15
CA VAL A 34 3.75 25.52 -35.83
C VAL A 34 3.62 25.55 -34.30
N MET A 35 4.56 26.20 -33.62
CA MET A 35 4.62 26.41 -32.17
C MET A 35 3.57 27.43 -31.66
N ALA A 36 2.39 27.48 -32.28
CA ALA A 36 1.47 28.59 -32.05
C ALA A 36 0.56 28.45 -30.80
N ASP A 37 0.54 27.33 -30.07
CA ASP A 37 -0.50 27.11 -29.04
C ASP A 37 -0.03 26.32 -27.78
N LEU A 38 1.17 26.57 -27.25
CA LEU A 38 1.46 26.20 -25.85
C LEU A 38 1.12 27.41 -24.95
N PRO A 39 0.27 27.26 -23.92
CA PRO A 39 -0.07 28.37 -23.04
C PRO A 39 1.14 28.77 -22.20
N ASP A 40 1.59 30.02 -22.35
CA ASP A 40 2.56 30.66 -21.46
C ASP A 40 2.08 30.58 -20.00
N ASP A 41 3.00 30.36 -19.05
CA ASP A 41 2.75 30.60 -17.62
C ASP A 41 3.14 32.05 -17.26
N PRO A 42 2.18 32.97 -17.07
CA PRO A 42 2.49 34.36 -16.75
C PRO A 42 3.26 34.52 -15.44
N ALA A 43 3.18 33.55 -14.52
CA ALA A 43 3.89 33.58 -13.25
C ALA A 43 5.38 33.25 -13.38
N ALA A 44 5.80 32.63 -14.48
CA ALA A 44 7.20 32.31 -14.77
C ALA A 44 7.90 33.40 -15.60
N ARG A 45 7.19 34.45 -16.04
CA ARG A 45 7.80 35.60 -16.74
C ARG A 45 8.66 36.41 -15.79
N VAL A 46 9.90 36.71 -16.18
CA VAL A 46 10.73 37.71 -15.52
C VAL A 46 10.13 39.09 -15.87
N PRO A 47 9.61 39.86 -14.90
CA PRO A 47 8.88 41.09 -15.19
C PRO A 47 9.71 42.09 -16.00
N GLY A 48 9.13 42.60 -17.09
CA GLY A 48 9.74 43.61 -17.95
C GLY A 48 11.00 43.14 -18.69
N ARG A 49 11.21 41.83 -18.85
CA ARG A 49 12.37 41.28 -19.56
C ARG A 49 11.94 40.48 -20.78
N ILE A 50 12.71 40.58 -21.86
CA ILE A 50 12.51 39.79 -23.07
C ILE A 50 13.78 39.06 -23.47
N VAL A 51 13.61 38.05 -24.30
CA VAL A 51 14.66 37.41 -25.09
C VAL A 51 14.30 37.54 -26.58
N VAL A 52 15.29 37.88 -27.39
CA VAL A 52 15.16 37.97 -28.85
C VAL A 52 16.25 37.12 -29.48
N ASP A 53 15.82 36.13 -30.25
CA ASP A 53 16.65 35.26 -31.07
C ASP A 53 16.73 35.89 -32.47
N PHE A 54 17.87 36.50 -32.80
CA PHE A 54 18.12 37.00 -34.14
C PHE A 54 18.67 35.89 -35.04
N VAL A 55 18.62 36.09 -36.35
CA VAL A 55 19.25 35.17 -37.30
C VAL A 55 20.73 35.01 -36.95
N ASP A 56 21.20 33.76 -36.83
CA ASP A 56 22.59 33.42 -36.53
C ASP A 56 23.58 34.25 -37.37
N GLY A 57 24.60 34.80 -36.71
CA GLY A 57 25.58 35.71 -37.31
C GLY A 57 25.23 37.19 -37.20
N THR A 58 24.03 37.56 -36.72
CA THR A 58 23.65 38.97 -36.51
C THR A 58 24.59 39.62 -35.50
N THR A 59 25.27 40.68 -35.92
CA THR A 59 26.24 41.40 -35.10
C THR A 59 25.59 42.42 -34.18
N LYS A 60 26.30 42.81 -33.12
CA LYS A 60 25.83 43.85 -32.19
C LYS A 60 25.43 45.14 -32.89
N ALA A 61 26.29 45.65 -33.78
CA ALA A 61 26.00 46.87 -34.54
C ALA A 61 24.72 46.75 -35.41
N GLU A 62 24.34 45.54 -35.83
CA GLU A 62 23.14 45.33 -36.63
C GLU A 62 21.86 45.34 -35.81
N PHE A 63 21.86 44.77 -34.59
CA PHE A 63 20.68 44.87 -33.73
C PHE A 63 20.62 46.21 -32.98
N ASP A 64 21.75 46.84 -32.64
CA ASP A 64 21.80 48.20 -32.05
C ASP A 64 21.09 49.23 -32.98
N ALA A 65 21.24 49.04 -34.29
CA ALA A 65 20.59 49.87 -35.29
C ALA A 65 19.06 49.64 -35.36
N ILE A 66 18.59 48.46 -34.94
CA ILE A 66 17.18 48.06 -35.01
C ILE A 66 16.47 48.36 -33.68
N GLU A 67 17.13 48.12 -32.55
CA GLU A 67 16.55 48.29 -31.21
C GLU A 67 16.21 49.75 -30.90
N THR A 68 16.91 50.71 -31.53
CA THR A 68 16.61 52.14 -31.47
C THR A 68 15.17 52.42 -31.95
N ASP A 69 14.70 51.73 -33.00
CA ASP A 69 13.33 51.85 -33.50
C ASP A 69 12.30 51.20 -32.56
N TRP A 70 12.75 50.28 -31.70
CA TRP A 70 11.93 49.55 -30.74
C TRP A 70 11.90 50.21 -29.36
N GLY A 71 12.83 51.10 -29.07
CA GLY A 71 12.94 51.76 -27.76
C GLY A 71 13.32 50.78 -26.65
N ILE A 72 14.14 49.78 -26.98
CA ILE A 72 14.69 48.80 -26.05
C ILE A 72 16.21 48.74 -26.20
N ASP A 73 16.89 48.38 -25.13
CA ASP A 73 18.33 48.10 -25.10
C ASP A 73 18.52 46.58 -24.98
N LEU A 74 19.08 45.96 -26.02
CA LEU A 74 19.37 44.53 -26.11
C LEU A 74 20.87 44.30 -25.96
N GLU A 75 21.20 43.24 -25.23
CA GLU A 75 22.58 42.79 -25.09
C GLU A 75 22.66 41.31 -25.42
N PHE A 76 23.78 40.89 -26.01
CA PHE A 76 24.02 39.46 -26.19
C PHE A 76 23.93 38.74 -24.84
N ASN A 77 23.14 37.67 -24.79
CA ASN A 77 22.96 36.88 -23.59
C ASN A 77 24.26 36.19 -23.15
N SER A 78 25.04 35.69 -24.12
CA SER A 78 26.36 35.09 -23.91
C SER A 78 27.44 35.92 -24.61
N GLN A 79 28.46 36.32 -23.86
CA GLN A 79 29.64 36.99 -24.40
C GLN A 79 30.55 36.02 -25.19
N GLU A 80 30.45 34.71 -24.93
CA GLU A 80 31.25 33.69 -25.62
C GLU A 80 30.63 33.30 -26.97
N GLU A 81 29.30 33.11 -27.00
CA GLU A 81 28.57 32.77 -28.23
C GLU A 81 28.39 34.02 -29.12
N GLY A 82 28.03 35.16 -28.51
CA GLY A 82 27.88 36.43 -29.18
C GLY A 82 27.09 36.33 -30.49
N PRO A 83 27.62 36.86 -31.62
CA PRO A 83 26.95 36.80 -32.91
C PRO A 83 26.67 35.38 -33.43
N GLN A 84 27.36 34.33 -32.94
CA GLN A 84 27.13 32.97 -33.46
C GLN A 84 25.74 32.46 -33.11
N SER A 85 25.30 32.65 -31.87
CA SER A 85 23.93 32.34 -31.45
C SER A 85 22.96 33.49 -31.68
N ALA A 86 23.46 34.73 -31.73
CA ALA A 86 22.68 35.96 -31.84
C ALA A 86 21.50 36.11 -30.85
N ILE A 87 21.52 35.37 -29.73
CA ILE A 87 20.51 35.46 -28.67
C ILE A 87 20.79 36.71 -27.81
N THR A 88 19.79 37.56 -27.68
CA THR A 88 19.86 38.80 -26.90
C THR A 88 18.79 38.86 -25.82
N VAL A 89 19.05 39.65 -24.78
CA VAL A 89 18.11 39.93 -23.69
C VAL A 89 18.02 41.42 -23.46
N GLY A 90 16.83 41.90 -23.09
CA GLY A 90 16.59 43.32 -22.83
C GLY A 90 15.59 43.56 -21.72
N ALA A 91 15.51 44.80 -21.27
CA ALA A 91 14.52 45.28 -20.30
C ALA A 91 13.59 46.32 -20.96
N TYR A 92 12.29 46.20 -20.70
CA TYR A 92 11.27 47.09 -21.24
C TYR A 92 10.18 47.37 -20.20
N GLU A 93 9.83 48.65 -20.02
CA GLU A 93 8.86 49.11 -19.01
C GLU A 93 7.44 49.34 -19.59
N GLY A 94 7.24 49.15 -20.90
CA GLY A 94 5.96 49.35 -21.59
C GLY A 94 5.13 48.08 -21.79
N ASP A 95 4.18 48.14 -22.73
CA ASP A 95 3.36 46.97 -23.11
C ASP A 95 4.21 45.96 -23.88
N LEU A 96 4.55 44.86 -23.21
CA LEU A 96 5.41 43.81 -23.74
C LEU A 96 4.78 43.11 -24.95
N ASP A 97 3.47 42.93 -24.97
CA ASP A 97 2.78 42.19 -26.04
C ASP A 97 2.73 43.03 -27.34
N GLU A 98 2.54 44.35 -27.21
CA GLU A 98 2.66 45.28 -28.33
C GLU A 98 4.09 45.31 -28.89
N LEU A 99 5.10 45.40 -28.02
CA LEU A 99 6.50 45.40 -28.41
C LEU A 99 6.88 44.09 -29.11
N LEU A 100 6.53 42.94 -28.54
CA LEU A 100 6.83 41.63 -29.12
C LEU A 100 6.18 41.44 -30.49
N THR A 101 4.96 41.96 -30.69
CA THR A 101 4.32 41.98 -32.01
C THR A 101 5.15 42.75 -33.04
N LYS A 102 5.73 43.89 -32.64
CA LYS A 102 6.60 44.70 -33.50
C LYS A 102 7.94 44.01 -33.80
N ILE A 103 8.57 43.41 -32.79
CA ILE A 103 9.88 42.72 -32.91
C ILE A 103 9.75 41.49 -33.82
N ARG A 104 8.71 40.66 -33.63
CA ARG A 104 8.45 39.44 -34.41
C ARG A 104 8.18 39.71 -35.90
N ALA A 105 7.84 40.94 -36.27
CA ALA A 105 7.63 41.32 -37.67
C ALA A 105 8.93 41.60 -38.44
N ASN A 106 10.09 41.67 -37.76
CA ASN A 106 11.36 41.97 -38.39
C ASN A 106 12.00 40.73 -39.03
N PRO A 107 12.42 40.79 -40.31
CA PRO A 107 12.99 39.64 -41.02
C PRO A 107 14.33 39.13 -40.46
N LYS A 108 15.00 39.88 -39.58
CA LYS A 108 16.21 39.45 -38.89
C LYS A 108 15.94 38.76 -37.54
N VAL A 109 14.68 38.67 -37.10
CA VAL A 109 14.29 38.02 -35.85
C VAL A 109 13.73 36.64 -36.17
N GLU A 110 14.31 35.60 -35.57
CA GLU A 110 13.80 34.23 -35.64
C GLU A 110 12.71 33.99 -34.59
N ALA A 111 12.91 34.51 -33.37
CA ALA A 111 11.94 34.45 -32.29
C ALA A 111 12.10 35.64 -31.33
N ALA A 112 11.00 36.04 -30.70
CA ALA A 112 11.03 36.99 -29.59
C ALA A 112 9.93 36.63 -28.60
N GLU A 113 10.27 36.58 -27.31
CA GLU A 113 9.36 36.15 -26.25
C GLU A 113 9.71 36.83 -24.91
N PRO A 114 8.77 36.84 -23.94
CA PRO A 114 9.09 37.22 -22.58
C PRO A 114 10.21 36.33 -22.03
N LEU A 115 11.16 36.91 -21.29
CA LEU A 115 12.21 36.11 -20.65
C LEU A 115 11.58 35.29 -19.53
N MET A 116 11.79 33.97 -19.55
CA MET A 116 11.22 33.05 -18.57
C MET A 116 12.24 32.72 -17.46
N GLU A 117 11.80 32.70 -16.21
CA GLU A 117 12.59 32.17 -15.09
C GLU A 117 12.53 30.63 -15.13
N VAL A 118 13.67 30.00 -15.34
CA VAL A 118 13.81 28.54 -15.25
C VAL A 118 14.50 28.17 -13.93
N LYS A 119 13.97 27.17 -13.22
CA LYS A 119 14.52 26.68 -11.95
C LYS A 119 14.95 25.23 -12.10
N SER A 120 16.08 24.88 -11.47
CA SER A 120 16.45 23.48 -11.30
C SER A 120 15.44 22.82 -10.38
N SER A 121 14.75 21.79 -10.86
CA SER A 121 13.83 20.98 -10.04
C SER A 121 14.64 20.11 -9.09
N PHE A 122 14.27 20.06 -7.80
CA PHE A 122 14.93 19.17 -6.85
C PHE A 122 14.69 17.70 -7.23
N VAL A 123 15.76 17.02 -7.64
CA VAL A 123 15.79 15.57 -7.88
C VAL A 123 16.85 14.96 -6.96
N PRO A 124 16.50 13.97 -6.13
CA PRO A 124 17.48 13.32 -5.26
C PRO A 124 18.60 12.64 -6.06
N ASN A 125 19.83 12.62 -5.52
CA ASN A 125 21.00 12.01 -6.16
C ASN A 125 21.15 10.49 -5.88
N ASP A 126 20.14 9.91 -5.24
CA ASP A 126 20.05 8.53 -4.77
C ASP A 126 19.98 7.57 -5.98
N PRO A 127 20.91 6.61 -6.15
CA PRO A 127 21.05 5.82 -7.37
C PRO A 127 19.81 5.02 -7.79
N MET A 128 18.95 4.64 -6.84
CA MET A 128 17.72 3.87 -7.09
C MET A 128 16.46 4.74 -7.14
N TYR A 129 16.56 6.06 -6.95
CA TYR A 129 15.42 6.99 -7.10
C TYR A 129 14.68 6.85 -8.44
N PRO A 130 15.35 6.62 -9.60
CA PRO A 130 14.64 6.39 -10.87
C PRO A 130 13.65 5.22 -10.85
N ALA A 131 13.84 4.24 -9.96
CA ALA A 131 12.94 3.10 -9.77
C ALA A 131 11.74 3.41 -8.83
N GLN A 132 11.78 4.51 -8.08
CA GLN A 132 10.72 4.91 -7.14
C GLN A 132 9.59 5.67 -7.83
N TRP A 133 8.85 4.96 -8.70
CA TRP A 133 7.66 5.49 -9.37
C TRP A 133 6.63 6.07 -8.39
N ASN A 134 6.59 5.53 -7.17
CA ASN A 134 5.70 5.91 -6.08
C ASN A 134 5.88 7.38 -5.68
N LEU A 135 7.11 7.90 -5.65
CA LEU A 135 7.38 9.29 -5.27
C LEU A 135 6.99 10.27 -6.38
N LYS A 136 7.18 9.87 -7.63
CA LYS A 136 6.71 10.64 -8.81
C LYS A 136 5.19 10.69 -8.87
N LEU A 137 4.50 9.58 -8.55
CA LEU A 137 3.03 9.52 -8.58
C LEU A 137 2.37 10.51 -7.61
N ILE A 138 3.05 10.89 -6.53
CA ILE A 138 2.52 11.82 -5.51
C ILE A 138 3.16 13.21 -5.59
N ASN A 139 3.85 13.55 -6.69
CA ASN A 139 4.49 14.84 -6.94
C ASN A 139 5.56 15.25 -5.91
N MET A 140 6.42 14.32 -5.48
CA MET A 140 7.40 14.58 -4.42
C MET A 140 8.48 15.61 -4.77
N GLU A 141 9.00 15.64 -6.00
CA GLU A 141 10.07 16.58 -6.41
C GLU A 141 9.67 18.03 -6.12
N LYS A 142 8.45 18.40 -6.50
CA LYS A 142 7.88 19.72 -6.23
C LYS A 142 7.48 19.93 -4.77
N ALA A 143 7.10 18.86 -4.06
CA ALA A 143 6.79 18.93 -2.64
C ALA A 143 8.05 19.25 -1.80
N TRP A 144 9.20 18.64 -2.12
CA TRP A 144 10.47 18.82 -1.42
C TRP A 144 11.08 20.22 -1.57
N GLU A 145 10.65 20.99 -2.57
CA GLU A 145 10.97 22.41 -2.70
C GLU A 145 10.23 23.26 -1.67
N ILE A 146 9.11 22.77 -1.12
CA ILE A 146 8.28 23.48 -0.14
C ILE A 146 8.55 23.00 1.29
N SER A 147 8.63 21.68 1.51
CA SER A 147 8.83 21.08 2.83
C SER A 147 9.48 19.71 2.70
N ARG A 148 10.30 19.33 3.69
CA ARG A 148 10.97 18.02 3.78
C ARG A 148 10.69 17.30 5.09
N GLY A 149 9.77 17.81 5.91
CA GLY A 149 9.36 17.19 7.18
C GLY A 149 10.20 17.58 8.40
N LYS A 150 11.05 18.61 8.29
CA LYS A 150 11.97 19.03 9.35
C LYS A 150 11.27 19.24 10.70
N GLY A 151 11.82 18.59 11.73
CA GLY A 151 11.39 18.77 13.12
C GLY A 151 10.08 18.05 13.48
N VAL A 152 9.52 17.27 12.56
CA VAL A 152 8.33 16.46 12.82
C VAL A 152 8.73 15.07 13.27
N VAL A 153 8.12 14.57 14.34
CA VAL A 153 8.32 13.20 14.83
C VAL A 153 7.24 12.27 14.28
N VAL A 154 7.64 11.21 13.59
CA VAL A 154 6.75 10.18 13.05
C VAL A 154 7.01 8.85 13.76
N ALA A 155 6.03 8.36 14.51
CA ALA A 155 6.08 7.06 15.14
C ALA A 155 5.67 5.96 14.16
N VAL A 156 6.49 4.92 14.08
CA VAL A 156 6.26 3.74 13.23
C VAL A 156 5.92 2.58 14.15
N LEU A 157 4.63 2.29 14.29
CA LEU A 157 4.11 1.19 15.10
C LEU A 157 4.08 -0.07 14.22
N ASP A 158 5.13 -0.89 14.31
CA ASP A 158 5.39 -1.98 13.37
C ASP A 158 6.28 -3.09 13.97
N THR A 159 7.06 -3.83 13.16
CA THR A 159 7.99 -4.89 13.59
C THR A 159 9.30 -4.36 14.19
N GLY A 160 9.47 -3.04 14.29
CA GLY A 160 10.71 -2.37 14.67
C GLY A 160 11.34 -1.62 13.49
N ILE A 161 12.50 -1.00 13.71
CA ILE A 161 13.31 -0.40 12.64
C ILE A 161 14.77 -0.88 12.81
N ALA A 162 15.50 -1.16 11.73
CA ALA A 162 16.94 -1.36 11.79
C ALA A 162 17.67 0.00 11.92
N TRP A 163 17.52 0.66 13.07
CA TRP A 163 17.92 2.06 13.29
C TRP A 163 19.19 2.23 14.12
N GLU A 164 19.66 1.18 14.80
CA GLU A 164 20.88 1.18 15.60
C GLU A 164 21.62 -0.16 15.47
N ASN A 165 22.88 -0.18 15.94
CA ASN A 165 23.62 -1.42 16.12
C ASN A 165 23.44 -1.88 17.57
N HIS A 166 22.84 -3.06 17.77
CA HIS A 166 22.59 -3.63 19.08
C HIS A 166 22.59 -5.16 18.98
N ASP A 167 23.47 -5.83 19.72
CA ASP A 167 23.66 -7.29 19.62
C ASP A 167 23.84 -7.76 18.15
N ASP A 168 22.91 -8.58 17.64
CA ASP A 168 22.91 -9.09 16.25
C ASP A 168 22.22 -8.14 15.25
N PHE A 169 21.59 -7.06 15.73
CA PHE A 169 20.92 -6.07 14.90
C PHE A 169 21.92 -5.03 14.39
N VAL A 170 21.87 -4.77 13.09
CA VAL A 170 22.71 -3.78 12.42
C VAL A 170 21.83 -2.71 11.78
N GLN A 171 22.20 -1.45 11.99
CA GLN A 171 21.54 -0.32 11.34
C GLN A 171 21.68 -0.44 9.82
N VAL A 172 20.56 -0.32 9.09
CA VAL A 172 20.65 -0.31 7.62
C VAL A 172 21.40 0.94 7.13
N PRO A 173 22.36 0.80 6.20
CA PRO A 173 23.25 1.90 5.81
C PRO A 173 22.53 3.15 5.34
N ASP A 174 21.44 2.99 4.58
CA ASP A 174 20.69 4.10 3.98
C ASP A 174 19.67 4.74 4.96
N LEU A 175 19.75 4.37 6.25
CA LEU A 175 19.21 5.14 7.38
C LEU A 175 20.31 5.76 8.25
N GLY A 176 21.59 5.63 7.88
CA GLY A 176 22.74 6.01 8.71
C GLY A 176 22.81 7.49 9.08
N SER A 177 22.30 8.37 8.21
CA SER A 177 22.21 9.82 8.47
C SER A 177 20.85 10.27 9.02
N GLN A 178 19.93 9.33 9.23
CA GLN A 178 18.56 9.63 9.64
C GLN A 178 18.46 9.94 11.13
N LYS A 179 17.50 10.79 11.50
CA LYS A 179 17.24 11.15 12.89
C LYS A 179 16.25 10.19 13.51
N PHE A 180 16.63 9.67 14.67
CA PHE A 180 15.76 8.84 15.49
C PHE A 180 15.48 9.51 16.84
N LYS A 181 14.24 9.38 17.29
CA LYS A 181 13.84 9.60 18.67
C LYS A 181 13.80 8.24 19.36
N SER A 182 14.09 8.21 20.67
CA SER A 182 14.01 6.99 21.47
C SER A 182 12.68 6.27 21.24
N GLY A 183 12.80 4.99 20.92
CA GLY A 183 11.69 4.08 20.68
C GLY A 183 11.32 3.25 21.92
N TRP A 184 10.36 2.34 21.74
CA TRP A 184 10.02 1.32 22.72
C TRP A 184 9.54 0.03 22.04
N ASP A 185 9.97 -1.10 22.57
CA ASP A 185 9.55 -2.43 22.17
C ASP A 185 8.50 -2.96 23.14
N PHE A 186 7.25 -3.02 22.68
CA PHE A 186 6.14 -3.59 23.43
C PHE A 186 6.05 -5.13 23.31
N VAL A 187 6.84 -5.73 22.43
CA VAL A 187 6.91 -7.19 22.26
C VAL A 187 7.88 -7.80 23.26
N ASN A 188 9.03 -7.16 23.47
CA ASN A 188 10.09 -7.64 24.38
C ASN A 188 10.24 -6.80 25.67
N ASP A 189 9.46 -5.72 25.82
CA ASP A 189 9.45 -4.83 26.98
C ASP A 189 10.80 -4.12 27.25
N ASP A 190 11.42 -3.58 26.20
CA ASP A 190 12.68 -2.84 26.30
C ASP A 190 12.74 -1.58 25.41
N ALA A 191 13.87 -0.87 25.44
CA ALA A 191 14.07 0.36 24.67
C ALA A 191 14.59 0.12 23.23
N HIS A 192 14.84 -1.13 22.86
CA HIS A 192 15.54 -1.55 21.65
C HIS A 192 14.54 -2.10 20.64
N ALA A 193 13.71 -1.21 20.09
CA ALA A 193 12.71 -1.51 19.06
C ALA A 193 13.33 -1.79 17.67
N ASN A 194 14.26 -2.73 17.64
CA ASN A 194 14.98 -3.17 16.45
C ASN A 194 14.11 -4.12 15.61
N ASP A 195 14.28 -4.04 14.29
CA ASP A 195 13.50 -4.85 13.36
C ASP A 195 14.11 -6.24 13.22
N ASP A 196 13.28 -7.27 13.44
CA ASP A 196 13.61 -8.67 13.21
C ASP A 196 12.85 -9.26 12.02
N HIS A 197 12.05 -8.48 11.29
CA HIS A 197 11.20 -8.94 10.19
C HIS A 197 11.49 -8.23 8.85
N GLY A 198 11.86 -6.96 8.89
CA GLY A 198 12.09 -6.11 7.72
C GLY A 198 10.86 -5.35 7.22
N HIS A 199 9.67 -5.56 7.80
CA HIS A 199 8.49 -4.82 7.40
C HIS A 199 8.53 -3.37 7.91
N GLY A 200 8.80 -3.20 9.21
CA GLY A 200 8.87 -1.89 9.85
C GLY A 200 10.00 -1.01 9.31
N THR A 201 11.17 -1.58 8.99
CA THR A 201 12.27 -0.82 8.35
C THR A 201 11.88 -0.31 6.96
N HIS A 202 11.19 -1.13 6.15
CA HIS A 202 10.71 -0.72 4.82
C HIS A 202 9.67 0.40 4.92
N VAL A 203 8.74 0.28 5.87
CA VAL A 203 7.73 1.30 6.17
C VAL A 203 8.40 2.61 6.62
N ALA A 204 9.37 2.53 7.54
CA ALA A 204 10.12 3.68 8.04
C ALA A 204 10.90 4.38 6.92
N GLY A 205 11.55 3.63 6.03
CA GLY A 205 12.22 4.16 4.86
C GLY A 205 11.26 4.88 3.90
N THR A 206 10.07 4.33 3.68
CA THR A 206 9.04 5.03 2.88
C THR A 206 8.66 6.38 3.47
N ILE A 207 8.63 6.51 4.80
CA ILE A 207 8.37 7.78 5.49
C ILE A 207 9.58 8.71 5.36
N ALA A 208 10.77 8.25 5.72
CA ALA A 208 11.93 9.13 5.90
C ALA A 208 13.27 8.39 5.74
N GLN A 209 13.44 7.63 4.66
CA GLN A 209 14.77 7.19 4.21
C GLN A 209 15.70 8.41 4.13
N ALA A 210 16.99 8.22 4.42
CA ALA A 210 17.97 9.24 4.08
C ALA A 210 17.84 9.56 2.58
N THR A 211 18.01 10.83 2.21
CA THR A 211 17.79 11.25 0.83
C THR A 211 18.84 12.26 0.46
N ASN A 212 19.26 12.24 -0.81
CA ASN A 212 20.34 13.06 -1.34
C ASN A 212 21.70 12.77 -0.68
N ASN A 213 21.93 11.51 -0.30
CA ASN A 213 23.16 11.01 0.32
C ASN A 213 24.07 10.22 -0.66
N GLY A 214 23.65 10.06 -1.92
CA GLY A 214 24.37 9.27 -2.93
C GLY A 214 24.25 7.76 -2.77
N GLU A 215 23.32 7.29 -1.95
CA GLU A 215 23.06 5.88 -1.65
C GLU A 215 21.60 5.54 -1.94
N GLY A 216 21.33 4.26 -2.25
CA GLY A 216 19.98 3.70 -2.20
C GLY A 216 18.85 4.53 -2.82
N VAL A 217 17.88 4.83 -1.96
CA VAL A 217 16.49 5.23 -2.25
C VAL A 217 16.10 6.45 -1.43
N ALA A 218 15.04 7.15 -1.81
CA ALA A 218 14.56 8.34 -1.12
C ALA A 218 13.30 8.08 -0.24
N GLY A 219 13.12 8.94 0.77
CA GLY A 219 11.98 8.94 1.69
C GLY A 219 11.09 10.17 1.49
N VAL A 220 9.78 10.06 1.77
CA VAL A 220 8.83 11.15 1.55
C VAL A 220 9.17 12.41 2.36
N ALA A 221 9.47 12.25 3.65
CA ALA A 221 9.77 13.30 4.60
C ALA A 221 11.16 13.09 5.22
N PHE A 222 12.19 13.06 4.39
CA PHE A 222 13.56 12.70 4.79
C PHE A 222 14.21 13.59 5.86
N GLU A 223 13.68 14.79 6.17
CA GLU A 223 14.15 15.60 7.31
C GLU A 223 13.33 15.37 8.61
N ALA A 224 12.34 14.48 8.59
CA ALA A 224 11.56 14.08 9.77
C ALA A 224 12.40 13.22 10.73
N THR A 225 11.96 13.12 11.97
CA THR A 225 12.55 12.23 12.98
C THR A 225 11.68 11.00 13.13
N LEU A 226 12.25 9.81 12.97
CA LEU A 226 11.54 8.54 13.14
C LEU A 226 11.53 8.15 14.63
N MET A 227 10.41 7.63 15.12
CA MET A 227 10.29 7.00 16.44
C MET A 227 9.95 5.52 16.22
N PRO A 228 10.89 4.58 16.46
CA PRO A 228 10.64 3.16 16.33
C PRO A 228 9.72 2.69 17.46
N VAL A 229 8.61 2.03 17.15
CA VAL A 229 7.71 1.45 18.16
C VAL A 229 7.36 0.03 17.75
N LYS A 230 7.98 -0.96 18.39
CA LYS A 230 7.78 -2.35 18.03
C LYS A 230 6.54 -2.90 18.72
N VAL A 231 5.56 -3.32 17.94
CA VAL A 231 4.28 -3.91 18.39
C VAL A 231 3.94 -5.21 17.64
N LEU A 232 4.77 -5.57 16.66
CA LEU A 232 4.69 -6.81 15.91
C LEU A 232 5.98 -7.63 16.14
N ASP A 233 5.84 -8.92 16.36
CA ASP A 233 6.93 -9.87 16.53
C ASP A 233 7.61 -10.22 15.19
N HIS A 234 8.62 -11.09 15.25
CA HIS A 234 9.35 -11.62 14.08
C HIS A 234 8.45 -12.27 13.01
N PHE A 235 7.20 -12.64 13.34
CA PHE A 235 6.23 -13.18 12.39
C PHE A 235 5.26 -12.11 11.86
N GLY A 236 5.49 -10.83 12.18
CA GLY A 236 4.61 -9.73 11.82
C GLY A 236 3.28 -9.75 12.58
N SER A 237 3.25 -10.43 13.73
CA SER A 237 2.05 -10.61 14.55
C SER A 237 2.12 -9.81 15.84
N GLY A 238 0.99 -9.23 16.24
CA GLY A 238 0.90 -8.46 17.48
C GLY A 238 -0.48 -8.57 18.09
N ASN A 239 -0.66 -7.97 19.27
CA ASN A 239 -1.94 -8.02 19.97
C ASN A 239 -2.49 -6.60 20.22
N THR A 240 -3.81 -6.54 20.37
CA THR A 240 -4.53 -5.26 20.47
C THR A 240 -4.19 -4.45 21.73
N ALA A 241 -3.75 -5.10 22.83
CA ALA A 241 -3.36 -4.39 24.04
C ALA A 241 -2.07 -3.62 23.82
N ASP A 242 -1.02 -4.29 23.32
CA ASP A 242 0.28 -3.68 23.02
C ASP A 242 0.13 -2.53 22.03
N ILE A 243 -0.66 -2.72 20.97
CA ILE A 243 -0.92 -1.66 19.98
C ILE A 243 -1.64 -0.47 20.62
N ALA A 244 -2.63 -0.71 21.48
CA ALA A 244 -3.35 0.38 22.15
C ALA A 244 -2.45 1.16 23.11
N ASP A 245 -1.60 0.48 23.89
CA ASP A 245 -0.63 1.11 24.78
C ASP A 245 0.44 1.88 23.98
N ALA A 246 0.94 1.30 22.89
CA ALA A 246 1.88 1.94 21.98
C ALA A 246 1.34 3.22 21.34
N ILE A 247 0.07 3.25 20.92
CA ILE A 247 -0.56 4.46 20.38
C ILE A 247 -0.54 5.59 21.43
N ARG A 248 -0.90 5.27 22.68
CA ARG A 248 -0.91 6.25 23.77
C ARG A 248 0.50 6.70 24.12
N TRP A 249 1.43 5.75 24.23
CA TRP A 249 2.82 6.00 24.55
C TRP A 249 3.50 6.88 23.49
N ALA A 250 3.29 6.61 22.20
CA ALA A 250 3.86 7.42 21.12
C ALA A 250 3.34 8.86 21.17
N ALA A 251 2.03 9.05 21.40
CA ALA A 251 1.44 10.37 21.57
C ALA A 251 1.98 11.10 22.81
N ASP A 252 2.21 10.39 23.91
CA ASP A 252 2.79 10.95 25.15
C ASP A 252 4.28 11.30 24.99
N ASN A 253 4.99 10.56 24.15
CA ASN A 253 6.40 10.76 23.86
C ASN A 253 6.63 11.67 22.65
N GLY A 254 5.63 12.46 22.25
CA GLY A 254 5.77 13.56 21.31
C GLY A 254 5.83 13.16 19.85
N ALA A 255 5.26 12.00 19.48
CA ALA A 255 4.90 11.75 18.09
C ALA A 255 3.86 12.76 17.62
N GLN A 256 3.99 13.26 16.40
CA GLN A 256 3.02 14.14 15.75
C GLN A 256 2.24 13.41 14.65
N VAL A 257 2.82 12.33 14.12
CA VAL A 257 2.18 11.38 13.21
C VAL A 257 2.44 9.98 13.75
N ILE A 258 1.41 9.12 13.72
CA ILE A 258 1.51 7.68 13.98
C ILE A 258 1.17 6.95 12.69
N ASN A 259 2.10 6.13 12.18
CA ASN A 259 1.88 5.22 11.08
C ASN A 259 1.60 3.81 11.63
N MET A 260 0.44 3.24 11.26
CA MET A 260 0.09 1.85 11.54
C MET A 260 -0.14 1.11 10.22
N SER A 261 0.93 0.51 9.71
CA SER A 261 0.95 -0.35 8.51
C SER A 261 0.52 -1.79 8.82
N LEU A 262 -0.46 -1.93 9.72
CA LEU A 262 -0.95 -3.17 10.30
C LEU A 262 -2.49 -3.18 10.30
N GLY A 263 -3.08 -4.36 10.44
CA GLY A 263 -4.53 -4.49 10.49
C GLY A 263 -5.01 -5.88 10.89
N GLY A 264 -6.28 -5.97 11.29
CA GLY A 264 -6.93 -7.22 11.65
C GLY A 264 -7.62 -7.17 13.02
N GLY A 265 -7.79 -8.33 13.66
CA GLY A 265 -8.27 -8.45 15.05
C GLY A 265 -9.74 -8.11 15.32
N GLY A 266 -10.39 -7.37 14.42
CA GLY A 266 -11.76 -6.87 14.59
C GLY A 266 -11.83 -5.60 15.45
N ARG A 267 -13.05 -5.07 15.64
CA ARG A 267 -13.26 -3.84 16.41
C ARG A 267 -12.92 -4.06 17.88
N SER A 268 -12.16 -3.14 18.46
CA SER A 268 -11.79 -3.06 19.86
C SER A 268 -12.00 -1.66 20.39
N ALA A 269 -12.86 -1.53 21.41
CA ALA A 269 -13.10 -0.25 22.07
C ALA A 269 -11.82 0.30 22.75
N VAL A 270 -10.91 -0.58 23.18
CA VAL A 270 -9.63 -0.18 23.80
C VAL A 270 -8.74 0.52 22.77
N MET A 271 -8.61 -0.06 21.57
CA MET A 271 -7.81 0.52 20.50
C MET A 271 -8.47 1.78 19.92
N GLU A 272 -9.79 1.82 19.81
CA GLU A 272 -10.55 3.02 19.42
C GLU A 272 -10.33 4.19 20.39
N ASN A 273 -10.34 3.92 21.69
CA ASN A 273 -10.06 4.92 22.71
C ASN A 273 -8.61 5.42 22.65
N ALA A 274 -7.66 4.55 22.30
CA ALA A 274 -6.26 4.93 22.11
C ALA A 274 -6.09 5.85 20.88
N VAL A 275 -6.73 5.53 19.75
CA VAL A 275 -6.77 6.40 18.56
C VAL A 275 -7.39 7.77 18.91
N THR A 276 -8.53 7.76 19.59
CA THR A 276 -9.21 8.99 20.04
C THR A 276 -8.31 9.83 20.94
N TYR A 277 -7.57 9.18 21.85
CA TYR A 277 -6.62 9.85 22.75
C TYR A 277 -5.45 10.49 21.99
N ALA A 278 -4.83 9.76 21.05
CA ALA A 278 -3.75 10.30 20.23
C ALA A 278 -4.24 11.53 19.42
N ARG A 279 -5.42 11.43 18.79
CA ARG A 279 -6.01 12.55 18.05
C ARG A 279 -6.29 13.76 18.95
N ALA A 280 -6.80 13.54 20.16
CA ALA A 280 -7.04 14.62 21.13
C ALA A 280 -5.73 15.34 21.57
N LYS A 281 -4.58 14.66 21.46
CA LYS A 281 -3.25 15.25 21.64
C LYS A 281 -2.70 15.96 20.40
N GLY A 282 -3.47 16.03 19.32
CA GLY A 282 -3.07 16.65 18.07
C GLY A 282 -2.25 15.74 17.16
N VAL A 283 -2.23 14.42 17.42
CA VAL A 283 -1.49 13.45 16.60
C VAL A 283 -2.33 12.97 15.42
N VAL A 284 -1.75 12.98 14.23
CA VAL A 284 -2.36 12.38 13.03
C VAL A 284 -2.15 10.87 13.07
N VAL A 285 -3.22 10.09 12.97
CA VAL A 285 -3.16 8.62 13.01
C VAL A 285 -3.47 8.07 11.63
N VAL A 286 -2.48 7.50 10.94
CA VAL A 286 -2.60 7.00 9.56
C VAL A 286 -2.56 5.48 9.55
N CYS A 287 -3.50 4.83 8.88
CA CYS A 287 -3.71 3.39 8.98
C CYS A 287 -3.96 2.71 7.64
N ALA A 288 -3.42 1.50 7.50
CA ALA A 288 -3.62 0.64 6.33
C ALA A 288 -5.05 0.10 6.24
N ALA A 289 -5.69 0.22 5.08
CA ALA A 289 -7.07 -0.27 4.88
C ALA A 289 -7.22 -1.80 4.93
N GLY A 290 -6.13 -2.55 4.71
CA GLY A 290 -6.09 -4.01 4.74
C GLY A 290 -5.87 -4.63 3.36
N ASN A 291 -5.25 -5.81 3.32
CA ASN A 291 -4.80 -6.49 2.09
C ASN A 291 -5.74 -7.65 1.65
N GLY A 292 -6.99 -7.63 2.12
CA GLY A 292 -7.95 -8.71 1.91
C GLY A 292 -8.67 -8.72 0.55
N GLY A 293 -8.47 -7.72 -0.30
CA GLY A 293 -9.15 -7.61 -1.61
C GLY A 293 -10.68 -7.62 -1.51
N ARG A 294 -11.24 -7.01 -0.45
CA ARG A 294 -12.67 -7.05 -0.14
C ARG A 294 -13.21 -5.69 0.28
N GLY A 295 -14.53 -5.52 0.16
CA GLY A 295 -15.27 -4.31 0.56
C GLY A 295 -15.44 -4.16 2.08
N VAL A 296 -14.37 -4.36 2.84
CA VAL A 296 -14.31 -4.18 4.30
C VAL A 296 -12.96 -3.56 4.66
N VAL A 297 -12.97 -2.32 5.13
CA VAL A 297 -11.78 -1.67 5.72
C VAL A 297 -11.51 -2.32 7.09
N GLU A 298 -10.25 -2.69 7.32
CA GLU A 298 -9.82 -3.36 8.55
C GLU A 298 -9.54 -2.37 9.69
N TYR A 299 -9.51 -2.86 10.93
CA TYR A 299 -9.08 -2.06 12.08
C TYR A 299 -7.56 -2.13 12.19
N PRO A 300 -6.87 -1.03 12.52
CA PRO A 300 -7.39 0.23 13.07
C PRO A 300 -7.88 1.29 12.05
N ALA A 301 -7.76 1.07 10.74
CA ALA A 301 -8.16 2.07 9.73
C ALA A 301 -9.66 2.40 9.78
N ALA A 302 -10.52 1.44 10.11
CA ALA A 302 -11.96 1.67 10.22
C ALA A 302 -12.41 2.47 11.46
N TYR A 303 -11.51 2.84 12.39
CA TYR A 303 -11.91 3.66 13.54
C TYR A 303 -12.19 5.12 13.17
N PRO A 304 -13.22 5.75 13.76
CA PRO A 304 -13.32 7.20 13.77
C PRO A 304 -12.05 7.83 14.35
N GLY A 305 -11.46 8.79 13.62
CA GLY A 305 -10.23 9.48 14.01
C GLY A 305 -8.93 8.87 13.45
N SER A 306 -8.99 7.67 12.87
CA SER A 306 -7.95 7.15 11.98
C SER A 306 -8.13 7.70 10.57
N PHE A 307 -7.03 7.88 9.85
CA PHE A 307 -6.99 8.24 8.43
C PHE A 307 -6.67 6.99 7.60
N ALA A 308 -7.68 6.45 6.91
CA ALA A 308 -7.63 5.15 6.25
C ALA A 308 -7.07 5.24 4.82
N VAL A 309 -6.07 4.41 4.53
CA VAL A 309 -5.29 4.46 3.28
C VAL A 309 -5.43 3.19 2.45
N ALA A 310 -5.97 3.33 1.24
CA ALA A 310 -5.97 2.30 0.21
C ALA A 310 -4.69 2.31 -0.64
N ALA A 311 -4.41 1.19 -1.31
CA ALA A 311 -3.24 1.03 -2.17
C ALA A 311 -3.57 1.10 -3.66
N VAL A 312 -2.73 1.82 -4.42
CA VAL A 312 -2.71 1.82 -5.88
C VAL A 312 -1.39 1.29 -6.44
N GLY A 313 -1.44 0.78 -7.68
CA GLY A 313 -0.26 0.45 -8.47
C GLY A 313 0.32 1.64 -9.24
N PRO A 314 1.37 1.41 -10.05
CA PRO A 314 1.98 2.45 -10.89
C PRO A 314 1.06 3.09 -11.92
N ASP A 315 0.01 2.37 -12.32
CA ASP A 315 -1.06 2.82 -13.21
C ASP A 315 -2.09 3.75 -12.52
N GLY A 316 -1.93 3.98 -11.22
CA GLY A 316 -2.89 4.75 -10.41
C GLY A 316 -4.21 4.00 -10.16
N LEU A 317 -4.30 2.72 -10.53
CA LEU A 317 -5.49 1.90 -10.29
C LEU A 317 -5.40 1.22 -8.93
N LYS A 318 -6.55 1.03 -8.28
CA LYS A 318 -6.64 0.33 -7.00
C LYS A 318 -6.02 -1.06 -7.13
N ALA A 319 -5.06 -1.37 -6.27
CA ALA A 319 -4.42 -2.66 -6.27
C ALA A 319 -5.47 -3.77 -5.98
N PRO A 320 -5.36 -4.96 -6.61
CA PRO A 320 -6.35 -6.03 -6.44
C PRO A 320 -6.51 -6.49 -4.98
N TYR A 321 -5.43 -6.45 -4.20
CA TYR A 321 -5.42 -6.82 -2.79
C TYR A 321 -5.94 -5.71 -1.86
N SER A 322 -5.98 -4.45 -2.30
CA SER A 322 -6.40 -3.34 -1.43
C SER A 322 -7.86 -3.52 -1.07
N SER A 323 -8.14 -3.57 0.23
CA SER A 323 -9.50 -3.51 0.77
C SER A 323 -10.08 -2.11 0.55
N TRP A 324 -11.41 -2.03 0.58
CA TRP A 324 -12.13 -0.81 0.23
C TRP A 324 -13.42 -0.69 1.05
N GLY A 325 -14.01 0.50 1.10
CA GLY A 325 -15.20 0.75 1.91
C GLY A 325 -15.43 2.22 2.20
N LYS A 326 -16.52 2.50 2.90
CA LYS A 326 -16.95 3.86 3.24
C LYS A 326 -16.02 4.58 4.21
N GLU A 327 -15.18 3.82 4.90
CA GLU A 327 -14.21 4.31 5.86
C GLU A 327 -12.92 4.83 5.20
N LEU A 328 -12.72 4.62 3.88
CA LEU A 328 -11.53 5.11 3.19
C LEU A 328 -11.50 6.64 3.07
N ASP A 329 -10.35 7.22 3.39
CA ASP A 329 -10.10 8.66 3.23
C ASP A 329 -9.31 8.97 1.95
N ILE A 330 -8.28 8.17 1.62
CA ILE A 330 -7.40 8.41 0.48
C ILE A 330 -6.82 7.12 -0.10
N ALA A 331 -6.33 7.18 -1.33
CA ALA A 331 -5.50 6.14 -1.93
C ALA A 331 -4.08 6.65 -2.19
N ALA A 332 -3.09 5.79 -1.94
CA ALA A 332 -1.67 6.11 -2.06
C ALA A 332 -0.87 4.95 -2.68
N PRO A 333 0.38 5.20 -3.14
CA PRO A 333 1.19 4.17 -3.80
C PRO A 333 1.49 2.98 -2.87
N GLY A 334 0.88 1.84 -3.15
CA GLY A 334 1.12 0.59 -2.41
C GLY A 334 1.73 -0.52 -3.28
N GLY A 335 1.78 -0.31 -4.59
CA GLY A 335 2.38 -1.23 -5.56
C GLY A 335 1.45 -2.34 -6.06
N ASN A 336 1.82 -2.92 -7.19
CA ASN A 336 1.11 -4.04 -7.79
C ASN A 336 2.08 -4.96 -8.53
N LYS A 337 2.72 -5.88 -7.80
CA LYS A 337 3.74 -6.79 -8.34
C LYS A 337 3.17 -7.84 -9.31
N SER A 338 1.85 -7.91 -9.51
CA SER A 338 1.29 -8.63 -10.66
C SER A 338 1.71 -8.00 -11.99
N GLN A 339 2.17 -6.74 -11.98
CA GLN A 339 2.74 -6.02 -13.11
C GLN A 339 4.28 -6.12 -13.19
N GLY A 340 4.90 -6.90 -12.29
CA GLY A 340 6.35 -7.10 -12.19
C GLY A 340 6.98 -6.53 -10.93
N GLU A 341 8.21 -6.94 -10.61
CA GLU A 341 8.91 -6.55 -9.38
C GLU A 341 9.08 -5.03 -9.25
N ALA A 342 9.31 -4.34 -10.37
CA ALA A 342 9.45 -2.89 -10.44
C ALA A 342 8.15 -2.13 -10.12
N ALA A 343 7.01 -2.81 -10.09
CA ALA A 343 5.72 -2.23 -9.72
C ALA A 343 5.44 -2.27 -8.22
N GLY A 344 6.35 -2.82 -7.41
CA GLY A 344 6.33 -2.65 -5.95
C GLY A 344 7.02 -1.36 -5.51
N VAL A 345 7.00 -1.09 -4.21
CA VAL A 345 7.71 0.04 -3.58
C VAL A 345 9.05 -0.49 -3.08
N VAL A 346 10.14 0.04 -3.61
CA VAL A 346 11.50 -0.34 -3.22
C VAL A 346 11.99 0.54 -2.08
N GLN A 347 12.51 -0.08 -1.01
CA GLN A 347 13.23 0.60 0.08
C GLN A 347 14.36 -0.27 0.63
N ASN A 348 15.33 0.36 1.33
CA ASN A 348 16.31 -0.40 2.12
C ASN A 348 15.60 -1.00 3.35
N THR A 349 15.84 -2.28 3.59
CA THR A 349 15.36 -3.03 4.75
C THR A 349 16.38 -4.12 5.11
N ILE A 350 16.04 -5.03 5.99
CA ILE A 350 16.88 -6.15 6.39
C ILE A 350 16.47 -7.46 5.70
N ASP A 351 17.41 -8.40 5.58
CA ASP A 351 17.09 -9.79 5.30
C ASP A 351 16.61 -10.46 6.61
N PRO A 352 15.36 -10.94 6.71
CA PRO A 352 14.89 -11.60 7.93
C PRO A 352 15.63 -12.91 8.23
N GLN A 353 16.41 -13.46 7.29
CA GLN A 353 17.27 -14.63 7.52
C GLN A 353 18.64 -14.26 8.10
N ASP A 354 19.05 -13.00 7.98
CA ASP A 354 20.31 -12.48 8.50
C ASP A 354 20.13 -10.99 8.84
N LEU A 355 19.82 -10.74 10.12
CA LEU A 355 19.51 -9.40 10.65
C LEU A 355 20.67 -8.40 10.51
N SER A 356 21.88 -8.89 10.21
CA SER A 356 23.06 -8.06 9.95
C SER A 356 23.15 -7.60 8.49
N GLN A 357 22.36 -8.18 7.59
CA GLN A 357 22.37 -7.86 6.16
C GLN A 357 21.26 -6.91 5.75
N ALA A 358 21.68 -5.77 5.22
CA ALA A 358 20.80 -4.82 4.58
C ALA A 358 20.54 -5.21 3.12
N VAL A 359 19.29 -5.09 2.68
CA VAL A 359 18.85 -5.37 1.31
C VAL A 359 17.95 -4.25 0.80
N TYR A 360 17.92 -4.02 -0.51
CA TYR A 360 16.88 -3.20 -1.12
C TYR A 360 15.77 -4.12 -1.62
N ALA A 361 14.60 -4.05 -0.99
CA ALA A 361 13.49 -4.96 -1.27
C ALA A 361 12.27 -4.20 -1.81
N SER A 362 11.60 -4.80 -2.80
CA SER A 362 10.37 -4.27 -3.38
C SER A 362 9.16 -4.97 -2.78
N TYR A 363 8.37 -4.22 -2.01
CA TYR A 363 7.17 -4.72 -1.33
C TYR A 363 5.89 -4.18 -1.98
N GLN A 364 4.76 -4.85 -1.68
CA GLN A 364 3.43 -4.36 -2.02
C GLN A 364 2.48 -4.48 -0.83
N GLY A 365 1.55 -3.55 -0.71
CA GLY A 365 0.52 -3.60 0.32
C GLY A 365 -0.09 -2.23 0.62
N THR A 366 -1.24 -2.21 1.28
CA THR A 366 -1.72 -1.00 1.97
C THR A 366 -0.72 -0.53 3.03
N SER A 367 0.10 -1.46 3.55
CA SER A 367 1.24 -1.19 4.41
C SER A 367 2.34 -0.32 3.76
N MET A 368 2.49 -0.35 2.44
CA MET A 368 3.40 0.53 1.69
C MET A 368 2.71 1.83 1.28
N ALA A 369 1.38 1.83 1.10
CA ALA A 369 0.60 3.04 0.83
C ALA A 369 0.53 3.99 2.03
N THR A 370 0.29 3.45 3.22
CA THR A 370 0.17 4.17 4.50
C THR A 370 1.35 5.10 4.80
N PRO A 371 2.63 4.66 4.70
CA PRO A 371 3.77 5.50 5.01
C PRO A 371 3.97 6.68 4.05
N HIS A 372 3.47 6.59 2.81
CA HIS A 372 3.44 7.77 1.92
C HIS A 372 2.57 8.88 2.51
N VAL A 373 1.39 8.51 3.01
CA VAL A 373 0.44 9.46 3.63
C VAL A 373 1.00 9.99 4.95
N ALA A 374 1.63 9.13 5.77
CA ALA A 374 2.30 9.56 7.00
C ALA A 374 3.46 10.53 6.73
N GLY A 375 4.25 10.30 5.67
CA GLY A 375 5.27 11.22 5.20
C GLY A 375 4.69 12.57 4.77
N VAL A 376 3.64 12.57 3.94
CA VAL A 376 2.97 13.82 3.52
C VAL A 376 2.37 14.57 4.71
N ALA A 377 1.80 13.87 5.69
CA ALA A 377 1.36 14.46 6.95
C ALA A 377 2.52 15.18 7.68
N ALA A 378 3.71 14.56 7.72
CA ALA A 378 4.89 15.20 8.29
C ALA A 378 5.33 16.45 7.50
N LEU A 379 5.27 16.44 6.16
CA LEU A 379 5.55 17.62 5.35
C LEU A 379 4.62 18.79 5.69
N LEU A 380 3.32 18.50 5.86
CA LEU A 380 2.28 19.48 6.18
C LEU A 380 2.46 20.08 7.57
N ILE A 381 2.78 19.24 8.57
CA ILE A 381 3.06 19.69 9.94
C ILE A 381 4.31 20.57 9.96
N ALA A 382 5.38 20.19 9.25
CA ALA A 382 6.58 21.02 9.11
C ALA A 382 6.29 22.36 8.40
N ALA A 383 5.35 22.37 7.45
CA ALA A 383 4.85 23.57 6.78
C ALA A 383 3.85 24.40 7.63
N GLY A 384 3.57 23.97 8.87
CA GLY A 384 2.83 24.71 9.87
C GLY A 384 1.35 24.33 10.02
N ALA A 385 0.94 23.14 9.58
CA ALA A 385 -0.32 22.55 10.03
C ALA A 385 -0.24 22.27 11.54
N LYS A 386 -1.27 22.68 12.30
CA LYS A 386 -1.29 22.64 13.77
C LYS A 386 -2.16 21.53 14.35
N THR A 387 -3.08 20.98 13.56
CA THR A 387 -4.08 20.01 14.01
C THR A 387 -4.23 18.87 13.01
N PRO A 388 -4.68 17.68 13.44
CA PRO A 388 -4.97 16.58 12.53
C PRO A 388 -5.96 16.96 11.43
N ASP A 389 -7.03 17.69 11.78
CA ASP A 389 -8.05 18.14 10.83
C ASP A 389 -7.45 19.01 9.71
N GLN A 390 -6.48 19.88 10.00
CA GLN A 390 -5.81 20.69 8.99
C GLN A 390 -4.99 19.84 8.02
N VAL A 391 -4.31 18.81 8.54
CA VAL A 391 -3.51 17.88 7.73
C VAL A 391 -4.42 17.06 6.82
N GLU A 392 -5.42 16.41 7.39
CA GLU A 392 -6.36 15.55 6.68
C GLU A 392 -7.15 16.33 5.62
N LYS A 393 -7.65 17.52 5.98
CA LYS A 393 -8.35 18.40 5.04
C LYS A 393 -7.45 18.82 3.89
N ALA A 394 -6.20 19.18 4.14
CA ALA A 394 -5.27 19.57 3.09
C ALA A 394 -5.04 18.42 2.09
N ILE A 395 -4.86 17.19 2.59
CA ILE A 395 -4.71 15.98 1.76
C ILE A 395 -5.99 15.71 0.95
N ILE A 396 -7.16 15.79 1.58
CA ILE A 396 -8.45 15.49 0.96
C ILE A 396 -8.77 16.48 -0.18
N ILE A 397 -8.66 17.78 0.07
CA ILE A 397 -9.06 18.78 -0.93
C ILE A 397 -8.10 18.88 -2.11
N SER A 398 -6.86 18.43 -1.93
CA SER A 398 -5.84 18.39 -2.99
C SER A 398 -5.77 17.04 -3.70
N ALA A 399 -6.54 16.04 -3.26
CA ALA A 399 -6.51 14.71 -3.85
C ALA A 399 -6.79 14.77 -5.35
N ARG A 400 -5.94 14.12 -6.15
CA ARG A 400 -6.16 14.02 -7.59
C ARG A 400 -7.25 12.99 -7.86
N PRO A 401 -8.22 13.27 -8.75
CA PRO A 401 -9.24 12.29 -9.10
C PRO A 401 -8.62 10.98 -9.61
N ALA A 402 -9.09 9.85 -9.09
CA ALA A 402 -8.73 8.55 -9.63
C ALA A 402 -9.50 8.27 -10.92
N ALA A 403 -8.96 7.41 -11.79
CA ALA A 403 -9.57 7.09 -13.08
C ALA A 403 -11.02 6.63 -12.93
N GLY A 404 -11.94 7.30 -13.64
CA GLY A 404 -13.37 6.98 -13.61
C GLY A 404 -14.14 7.47 -12.38
N THR A 405 -13.52 8.25 -11.50
CA THR A 405 -14.17 8.81 -10.29
C THR A 405 -14.32 10.33 -10.37
N ARG A 406 -15.35 10.86 -9.71
CA ARG A 406 -15.53 12.30 -9.45
C ARG A 406 -15.81 12.47 -7.96
N GLY A 407 -14.84 13.01 -7.22
CA GLY A 407 -14.92 13.12 -5.77
C GLY A 407 -14.74 11.78 -5.07
N TRP A 408 -15.38 11.63 -3.90
CA TRP A 408 -15.21 10.46 -3.05
C TRP A 408 -15.75 9.17 -3.71
N SER A 409 -15.03 8.07 -3.52
CA SER A 409 -15.46 6.72 -3.90
C SER A 409 -15.06 5.70 -2.82
N ASP A 410 -15.80 4.60 -2.75
CA ASP A 410 -15.50 3.52 -1.81
C ASP A 410 -14.19 2.80 -2.11
N GLN A 411 -13.61 2.97 -3.31
CA GLN A 411 -12.37 2.35 -3.76
C GLN A 411 -11.12 3.22 -3.57
N TYR A 412 -11.27 4.54 -3.61
CA TYR A 412 -10.14 5.47 -3.59
C TYR A 412 -10.24 6.52 -2.48
N GLY A 413 -11.28 6.47 -1.64
CA GLY A 413 -11.60 7.59 -0.75
C GLY A 413 -11.79 8.85 -1.59
N HIS A 414 -11.14 9.94 -1.20
CA HIS A 414 -11.17 11.21 -1.92
C HIS A 414 -10.30 11.27 -3.19
N GLY A 415 -9.53 10.22 -3.49
CA GLY A 415 -8.71 10.13 -4.70
C GLY A 415 -7.27 9.72 -4.41
N LEU A 416 -6.38 10.03 -5.35
CA LEU A 416 -4.95 9.79 -5.22
C LEU A 416 -4.30 10.93 -4.45
N ILE A 417 -3.47 10.60 -3.45
CA ILE A 417 -2.70 11.60 -2.71
C ILE A 417 -1.77 12.40 -3.63
N ASP A 418 -1.65 13.70 -3.34
CA ASP A 418 -0.78 14.66 -4.03
C ASP A 418 -0.06 15.53 -3.00
N ALA A 419 1.24 15.28 -2.81
CA ALA A 419 2.04 15.93 -1.77
C ALA A 419 2.21 17.44 -2.04
N GLU A 420 2.51 17.80 -3.29
CA GLU A 420 2.62 19.20 -3.72
C GLU A 420 1.27 19.91 -3.57
N GLY A 421 0.21 19.27 -4.07
CA GLY A 421 -1.16 19.78 -3.97
C GLY A 421 -1.55 20.05 -2.52
N ALA A 422 -1.23 19.15 -1.60
CA ALA A 422 -1.58 19.29 -0.18
C ALA A 422 -0.84 20.46 0.46
N LEU A 423 0.45 20.63 0.19
CA LEU A 423 1.25 21.76 0.70
C LEU A 423 0.75 23.10 0.16
N LYS A 424 0.39 23.17 -1.13
CA LYS A 424 -0.23 24.35 -1.74
C LYS A 424 -1.59 24.66 -1.13
N ALA A 425 -2.41 23.63 -0.90
CA ALA A 425 -3.73 23.75 -0.27
C ALA A 425 -3.63 24.29 1.16
N LEU A 426 -2.69 23.80 1.96
CA LEU A 426 -2.41 24.32 3.31
C LEU A 426 -1.98 25.79 3.27
N LYS A 427 -1.07 26.15 2.36
CA LYS A 427 -0.61 27.55 2.19
C LYS A 427 -1.78 28.47 1.82
N LYS A 428 -2.65 28.04 0.90
CA LYS A 428 -3.84 28.80 0.50
C LYS A 428 -4.83 28.95 1.66
N ALA A 429 -5.09 27.89 2.42
CA ALA A 429 -5.99 27.95 3.58
C ALA A 429 -5.47 28.91 4.65
N ARG A 430 -4.16 28.97 4.87
CA ARG A 430 -3.54 29.95 5.79
C ARG A 430 -3.54 31.37 5.24
N ALA A 431 -3.47 31.54 3.93
CA ALA A 431 -3.60 32.86 3.29
C ALA A 431 -5.04 33.36 3.28
N ALA A 432 -6.03 32.46 3.24
CA ALA A 432 -7.46 32.79 3.33
C ALA A 432 -7.90 33.27 4.73
N ASP A 433 -7.04 33.18 5.74
CA ASP A 433 -7.18 33.88 7.03
C ASP A 433 -6.87 35.40 6.93
N VAL A 434 -6.56 35.89 5.71
CA VAL A 434 -6.51 37.31 5.35
C VAL A 434 -7.69 37.61 4.44
N ASN A 435 -8.88 37.72 5.06
CA ASN A 435 -10.19 37.99 4.45
C ASN A 435 -10.66 36.96 3.38
N GLU A 436 -11.62 36.14 3.82
CA GLU A 436 -12.60 35.43 2.99
C GLU A 436 -12.10 34.16 2.28
N LEU A 437 -12.74 33.01 2.57
CA LEU A 437 -13.34 32.09 1.60
C LEU A 437 -13.60 30.71 2.22
N LEU A 438 -14.88 30.33 2.28
CA LEU A 438 -15.45 29.27 1.44
C LEU A 438 -17.00 29.31 1.59
N PRO A 439 -17.77 29.12 0.50
CA PRO A 439 -19.23 29.15 0.56
C PRO A 439 -19.79 28.04 1.47
N PRO A 440 -20.97 28.26 2.09
CA PRO A 440 -21.57 27.34 3.09
C PRO A 440 -21.72 25.89 2.59
N GLU A 441 -21.85 25.71 1.28
CA GLU A 441 -22.04 24.42 0.61
C GLU A 441 -20.82 23.49 0.76
N ALA A 442 -19.60 24.04 0.84
CA ALA A 442 -18.38 23.28 1.06
C ALA A 442 -18.15 22.93 2.55
N GLN A 443 -18.87 23.59 3.48
CA GLN A 443 -18.85 23.25 4.90
C GLN A 443 -19.73 22.04 5.21
N LEU A 444 -20.82 21.85 4.43
CA LEU A 444 -21.75 20.71 4.55
C LEU A 444 -21.20 19.38 3.99
N ALA A 445 -20.20 19.40 3.11
CA ALA A 445 -19.58 18.17 2.59
C ALA A 445 -18.55 17.54 3.55
N ILE A 446 -18.26 18.18 4.68
CA ILE A 446 -17.28 17.74 5.69
C ILE A 446 -17.96 17.03 6.87
N GLU A 447 -19.28 17.16 7.03
CA GLU A 447 -20.02 16.44 8.07
C GLU A 447 -20.26 14.98 7.63
N ARG A 448 -19.51 14.07 8.26
CA ARG A 448 -19.79 12.62 8.21
C ARG A 448 -21.28 12.41 8.51
N PRO A 449 -22.04 11.62 7.72
CA PRO A 449 -23.35 11.20 8.16
C PRO A 449 -23.17 10.43 9.48
N ALA A 450 -23.83 10.89 10.54
CA ALA A 450 -23.88 10.19 11.81
C ALA A 450 -24.31 8.74 11.54
N VAL A 451 -23.44 7.78 11.86
CA VAL A 451 -23.72 6.35 11.72
C VAL A 451 -24.67 5.94 12.85
N ASN A 452 -25.93 6.38 12.74
CA ASN A 452 -27.05 5.83 13.49
C ASN A 452 -27.64 4.70 12.64
N ASP A 453 -26.99 3.55 12.73
CA ASP A 453 -27.53 2.20 12.64
C ASP A 453 -26.38 1.28 12.21
N VAL A 454 -25.85 0.58 13.21
CA VAL A 454 -24.95 -0.54 13.01
C VAL A 454 -25.78 -1.66 12.38
N SER A 455 -25.88 -1.68 11.06
CA SER A 455 -26.14 -2.95 10.37
C SER A 455 -24.88 -3.79 10.54
N VAL A 456 -24.86 -4.57 11.62
CA VAL A 456 -23.93 -5.66 11.83
C VAL A 456 -24.00 -6.53 10.58
N TYR A 457 -23.02 -6.42 9.68
CA TYR A 457 -22.73 -7.51 8.76
C TYR A 457 -22.12 -8.61 9.62
N SER A 458 -23.02 -9.33 10.29
CA SER A 458 -22.77 -10.69 10.72
C SER A 458 -22.20 -11.40 9.49
N TYR A 459 -21.06 -12.08 9.65
CA TYR A 459 -20.67 -13.19 8.80
C TYR A 459 -21.97 -13.90 8.41
N ARG A 460 -22.45 -13.78 7.16
CA ARG A 460 -23.76 -14.31 6.80
C ARG A 460 -23.67 -15.81 7.07
N ALA A 461 -24.29 -16.21 8.17
CA ALA A 461 -24.49 -17.58 8.58
C ALA A 461 -25.46 -18.19 7.57
N THR A 462 -24.93 -18.52 6.39
CA THR A 462 -25.39 -19.50 5.40
C THR A 462 -24.49 -19.33 4.18
N ASN A 463 -23.24 -19.75 4.33
CA ASN A 463 -22.37 -20.01 3.18
C ASN A 463 -22.88 -21.33 2.56
N TRP A 464 -23.99 -21.25 1.82
CA TRP A 464 -24.64 -22.39 1.15
C TRP A 464 -23.66 -23.20 0.29
N THR A 465 -22.56 -22.58 -0.13
CA THR A 465 -21.43 -23.19 -0.82
C THR A 465 -20.76 -24.32 -0.02
N VAL A 466 -20.56 -24.17 1.30
CA VAL A 466 -19.96 -25.22 2.15
C VAL A 466 -20.93 -26.40 2.29
N PHE A 467 -22.23 -26.13 2.38
CA PHE A 467 -23.26 -27.17 2.34
C PHE A 467 -23.33 -27.87 0.98
N ALA A 468 -23.12 -27.14 -0.12
CA ALA A 468 -23.02 -27.73 -1.45
C ALA A 468 -21.79 -28.65 -1.58
N TRP A 469 -20.64 -28.25 -1.01
CA TRP A 469 -19.45 -29.11 -0.90
C TRP A 469 -19.73 -30.35 -0.04
N ALA A 470 -20.40 -30.22 1.10
CA ALA A 470 -20.78 -31.36 1.94
C ALA A 470 -21.69 -32.34 1.19
N ALA A 471 -22.70 -31.83 0.47
CA ALA A 471 -23.58 -32.65 -0.36
C ALA A 471 -22.83 -33.36 -1.51
N ALA A 472 -21.94 -32.63 -2.19
CA ALA A 472 -21.13 -33.17 -3.30
C ALA A 472 -20.16 -34.26 -2.81
N PHE A 473 -19.47 -34.04 -1.70
CA PHE A 473 -18.55 -35.02 -1.12
C PHE A 473 -19.28 -36.23 -0.53
N LEU A 474 -20.45 -36.04 0.07
CA LEU A 474 -21.31 -37.14 0.50
C LEU A 474 -21.75 -38.00 -0.70
N ALA A 475 -22.22 -37.38 -1.78
CA ALA A 475 -22.58 -38.08 -3.01
C ALA A 475 -21.38 -38.84 -3.58
N PHE A 476 -20.20 -38.21 -3.63
CA PHE A 476 -18.96 -38.84 -4.06
C PHE A 476 -18.62 -40.08 -3.22
N VAL A 477 -18.60 -39.97 -1.89
CA VAL A 477 -18.32 -41.09 -0.99
C VAL A 477 -19.31 -42.25 -1.20
N LEU A 478 -20.61 -41.96 -1.34
CA LEU A 478 -21.64 -42.99 -1.55
C LEU A 478 -21.52 -43.69 -2.91
N LEU A 479 -21.09 -42.98 -3.96
CA LEU A 479 -20.84 -43.57 -5.28
C LEU A 479 -19.67 -44.55 -5.27
N THR A 480 -18.68 -44.34 -4.40
CA THR A 480 -17.50 -45.22 -4.24
C THR A 480 -17.73 -46.48 -3.41
N LEU A 481 -18.94 -46.68 -2.86
CA LEU A 481 -19.34 -47.89 -2.12
C LEU A 481 -20.05 -48.89 -3.04
N GLY A 482 -19.65 -50.17 -2.99
CA GLY A 482 -20.26 -51.24 -3.78
C GLY A 482 -21.72 -51.48 -3.40
N ARG A 483 -22.58 -51.91 -4.35
CA ARG A 483 -24.04 -52.08 -4.12
C ARG A 483 -24.40 -52.94 -2.89
N LYS A 484 -23.57 -53.94 -2.54
CA LYS A 484 -23.76 -54.82 -1.37
C LYS A 484 -23.30 -54.19 -0.04
N GLU A 485 -22.49 -53.14 -0.11
CA GLU A 485 -21.87 -52.43 1.03
C GLU A 485 -22.62 -51.14 1.38
N ARG A 486 -23.55 -50.72 0.50
CA ARG A 486 -24.40 -49.56 0.71
C ARG A 486 -25.35 -49.83 1.88
N PRO A 487 -25.29 -49.04 2.97
CA PRO A 487 -26.39 -49.03 3.93
C PRO A 487 -27.67 -48.59 3.20
N GLY A 488 -28.85 -48.97 3.69
CA GLY A 488 -30.12 -48.54 3.09
C GLY A 488 -30.09 -47.03 2.90
N PHE A 489 -30.09 -46.58 1.64
CA PHE A 489 -29.59 -45.26 1.21
C PHE A 489 -30.22 -44.09 1.97
N LEU A 490 -31.48 -44.24 2.39
CA LEU A 490 -32.24 -43.23 3.13
C LEU A 490 -32.06 -43.31 4.65
N ASN A 491 -31.77 -44.47 5.23
CA ASN A 491 -31.78 -44.61 6.69
C ASN A 491 -30.55 -44.00 7.38
N VAL A 492 -29.42 -43.92 6.69
CA VAL A 492 -28.19 -43.29 7.22
C VAL A 492 -28.19 -41.77 7.02
N LEU A 493 -28.80 -41.30 5.93
CA LEU A 493 -28.92 -39.88 5.61
C LEU A 493 -29.89 -39.12 6.53
N VAL A 494 -30.76 -39.83 7.25
CA VAL A 494 -31.79 -39.24 8.11
C VAL A 494 -31.54 -39.57 9.58
N THR A 495 -30.49 -40.33 9.91
CA THR A 495 -30.18 -40.63 11.31
C THR A 495 -29.59 -39.38 11.98
N PRO A 496 -30.11 -38.95 13.14
CA PRO A 496 -29.54 -37.83 13.89
C PRO A 496 -28.05 -38.00 14.17
N GLY A 497 -27.60 -39.25 14.41
CA GLY A 497 -26.21 -39.59 14.64
C GLY A 497 -25.27 -39.35 13.45
N PHE A 498 -25.76 -39.14 12.23
CA PHE A 498 -24.93 -38.78 11.07
C PHE A 498 -25.13 -37.30 10.69
N LEU A 499 -26.39 -36.86 10.60
CA LEU A 499 -26.73 -35.50 10.18
C LEU A 499 -26.24 -34.42 11.14
N VAL A 500 -26.43 -34.62 12.45
CA VAL A 500 -26.08 -33.58 13.44
C VAL A 500 -24.57 -33.34 13.45
N PRO A 501 -23.70 -34.37 13.53
CA PRO A 501 -22.26 -34.16 13.43
C PRO A 501 -21.80 -33.58 12.10
N MET A 502 -22.44 -33.96 10.99
CA MET A 502 -22.14 -33.41 9.66
C MET A 502 -22.46 -31.92 9.59
N LEU A 503 -23.67 -31.52 10.02
CA LEU A 503 -24.10 -30.13 10.02
C LEU A 503 -23.25 -29.28 10.97
N LEU A 504 -23.02 -29.76 12.19
CA LEU A 504 -22.17 -29.09 13.18
C LEU A 504 -20.73 -28.92 12.67
N ALA A 505 -20.15 -29.95 12.06
CA ALA A 505 -18.83 -29.85 11.45
C ALA A 505 -18.82 -28.90 10.25
N THR A 506 -19.85 -28.89 9.40
CA THR A 506 -19.96 -28.02 8.21
C THR A 506 -20.07 -26.53 8.58
N VAL A 507 -20.66 -26.20 9.72
CA VAL A 507 -20.74 -24.82 10.23
C VAL A 507 -19.62 -24.47 11.22
N GLY A 508 -18.66 -25.39 11.45
CA GLY A 508 -17.57 -25.20 12.41
C GLY A 508 -18.00 -25.16 13.88
N ALA A 509 -19.22 -25.60 14.22
CA ALA A 509 -19.82 -25.49 15.56
C ALA A 509 -19.07 -26.24 16.68
N PHE A 510 -18.09 -27.08 16.36
CA PHE A 510 -17.24 -27.69 17.38
C PHE A 510 -16.18 -26.72 17.95
N PHE A 511 -15.98 -25.53 17.36
CA PHE A 511 -14.84 -24.66 17.69
C PHE A 511 -15.11 -23.14 17.53
N VAL A 512 -16.34 -22.66 17.77
CA VAL A 512 -16.65 -21.22 17.72
C VAL A 512 -16.64 -20.62 19.12
N GLN A 513 -15.67 -19.76 19.42
CA GLN A 513 -15.52 -19.16 20.75
C GLN A 513 -16.42 -17.93 21.01
N LYS A 514 -17.24 -17.48 20.06
CA LYS A 514 -18.22 -16.40 20.28
C LYS A 514 -19.44 -16.55 19.39
N PHE A 515 -20.60 -16.87 19.97
CA PHE A 515 -21.86 -16.39 19.43
C PHE A 515 -22.11 -15.00 20.03
N ALA A 516 -22.41 -14.03 19.18
CA ALA A 516 -23.00 -12.77 19.62
C ALA A 516 -24.42 -13.11 20.11
N ASP A 517 -24.64 -12.93 21.41
CA ASP A 517 -25.87 -13.13 22.19
C ASP A 517 -26.14 -14.56 22.72
N PRO A 518 -25.97 -14.83 24.04
CA PRO A 518 -26.17 -16.15 24.62
C PRO A 518 -27.61 -16.35 25.12
N ASN A 519 -28.35 -17.26 24.47
CA ASN A 519 -29.50 -17.90 25.11
C ASN A 519 -29.04 -19.17 25.85
N ALA A 520 -29.74 -19.54 26.93
CA ALA A 520 -29.35 -20.65 27.83
C ALA A 520 -29.13 -22.00 27.13
N VAL A 521 -29.78 -22.22 25.98
CA VAL A 521 -29.63 -23.44 25.17
C VAL A 521 -28.27 -23.49 24.48
N THR A 522 -27.75 -22.35 24.00
CA THR A 522 -26.47 -22.25 23.28
C THR A 522 -25.26 -22.37 24.22
N ALA A 523 -25.40 -21.91 25.47
CA ALA A 523 -24.38 -22.05 26.50
C ALA A 523 -24.20 -23.51 26.99
N ALA A 524 -25.26 -24.32 26.98
CA ALA A 524 -25.24 -25.70 27.46
C ALA A 524 -24.46 -26.67 26.54
N ILE A 525 -24.32 -26.32 25.25
CA ILE A 525 -23.66 -27.15 24.22
C ILE A 525 -22.23 -26.68 23.89
N THR A 526 -21.76 -25.59 24.51
CA THR A 526 -20.48 -24.93 24.23
C THR A 526 -19.56 -24.91 25.44
N LEU A 527 -19.50 -26.00 26.21
CA LEU A 527 -18.60 -26.08 27.37
C LEU A 527 -17.14 -25.90 26.94
N PRO A 528 -16.43 -24.87 27.44
CA PRO A 528 -15.04 -24.61 27.07
C PRO A 528 -14.11 -25.67 27.68
N LEU A 529 -13.12 -26.10 26.90
CA LEU A 529 -12.05 -26.98 27.41
C LEU A 529 -11.24 -26.26 28.50
N PRO A 530 -10.69 -26.99 29.49
CA PRO A 530 -9.77 -26.41 30.48
C PRO A 530 -8.59 -25.70 29.80
N ASP A 531 -8.21 -24.55 30.36
CA ASP A 531 -7.34 -23.57 29.70
C ASP A 531 -5.94 -24.11 29.33
N TRP A 532 -5.41 -25.06 30.10
CA TRP A 532 -4.13 -25.72 29.81
C TRP A 532 -4.23 -26.64 28.58
N LEU A 533 -5.37 -27.30 28.36
CA LEU A 533 -5.61 -28.14 27.19
C LEU A 533 -5.93 -27.29 25.95
N ASN A 534 -6.57 -26.14 26.15
CA ASN A 534 -6.83 -25.13 25.11
C ASN A 534 -5.51 -24.59 24.52
N ARG A 535 -4.50 -24.37 25.37
CA ARG A 535 -3.16 -23.91 24.96
C ARG A 535 -2.36 -24.98 24.20
N ILE A 536 -2.49 -26.26 24.60
CA ILE A 536 -1.83 -27.39 23.92
C ILE A 536 -2.45 -27.64 22.54
N ILE A 537 -3.77 -27.52 22.43
CA ILE A 537 -4.49 -27.84 21.19
C ILE A 537 -4.44 -26.65 20.23
N PHE A 538 -4.69 -25.41 20.67
CA PHE A 538 -4.92 -24.25 19.79
C PHE A 538 -3.77 -23.25 19.69
N GLY A 539 -2.69 -23.38 20.48
CA GLY A 539 -1.60 -22.40 20.53
C GLY A 539 -2.04 -21.06 21.14
N ARG A 540 -1.07 -20.18 21.47
CA ARG A 540 -1.39 -18.84 21.98
C ARG A 540 -1.86 -17.94 20.83
N GLY A 541 -3.12 -17.50 20.91
CA GLY A 541 -3.73 -16.49 20.04
C GLY A 541 -3.79 -16.91 18.57
N ALA A 542 -4.89 -17.49 18.10
CA ALA A 542 -4.98 -17.78 16.67
C ALA A 542 -6.40 -17.85 16.11
N THR A 543 -6.60 -17.08 15.06
CA THR A 543 -7.27 -17.53 13.84
C THR A 543 -6.71 -18.87 13.35
N ALA A 544 -7.58 -19.86 13.15
CA ALA A 544 -7.36 -21.12 12.42
C ALA A 544 -6.19 -22.04 12.86
N ASN A 545 -6.49 -22.97 13.77
CA ASN A 545 -5.60 -24.05 14.20
C ASN A 545 -5.46 -25.18 13.14
N PRO A 546 -4.24 -25.66 12.79
CA PRO A 546 -4.03 -26.82 11.93
C PRO A 546 -4.83 -28.07 12.29
N LEU A 547 -5.06 -28.34 13.57
CA LEU A 547 -5.80 -29.51 14.02
C LEU A 547 -7.27 -29.45 13.58
N VAL A 548 -7.82 -28.25 13.45
CA VAL A 548 -9.18 -27.99 12.92
C VAL A 548 -9.22 -28.13 11.39
N TYR A 549 -8.14 -27.78 10.69
CA TYR A 549 -7.99 -28.01 9.25
C TYR A 549 -7.19 -29.29 8.96
N SER A 550 -7.49 -30.35 9.72
CA SER A 550 -6.86 -31.66 9.53
C SER A 550 -7.85 -32.81 9.70
N ALA A 551 -7.46 -33.96 9.17
CA ALA A 551 -8.18 -35.20 9.37
C ALA A 551 -7.95 -35.84 10.76
N LEU A 552 -7.24 -35.17 11.67
CA LEU A 552 -6.79 -35.76 12.93
C LEU A 552 -7.96 -36.13 13.85
N LEU A 553 -8.91 -35.23 14.07
CA LEU A 553 -10.08 -35.50 14.92
C LEU A 553 -10.96 -36.65 14.40
N PRO A 554 -11.45 -36.62 13.13
CA PRO A 554 -12.17 -37.76 12.58
C PRO A 554 -11.31 -39.04 12.51
N GLY A 555 -9.99 -38.93 12.34
CA GLY A 555 -9.06 -40.05 12.36
C GLY A 555 -8.98 -40.74 13.72
N VAL A 556 -8.77 -39.97 14.79
CA VAL A 556 -8.71 -40.48 16.18
C VAL A 556 -10.04 -41.09 16.59
N LEU A 557 -11.16 -40.42 16.34
CA LEU A 557 -12.50 -40.96 16.63
C LEU A 557 -12.80 -42.22 15.79
N GLY A 558 -12.27 -42.28 14.56
CA GLY A 558 -12.34 -43.44 13.68
C GLY A 558 -11.73 -44.69 14.30
N LEU A 559 -10.62 -44.58 15.04
CA LEU A 559 -9.99 -45.70 15.73
C LEU A 559 -10.91 -46.32 16.80
N PHE A 560 -11.67 -45.50 17.52
CA PHE A 560 -12.66 -45.97 18.51
C PHE A 560 -13.92 -46.54 17.84
N ALA A 561 -14.35 -45.95 16.72
CA ALA A 561 -15.51 -46.39 15.94
C ALA A 561 -15.32 -47.75 15.25
N VAL A 562 -14.07 -48.26 15.16
CA VAL A 562 -13.81 -49.66 14.77
C VAL A 562 -14.35 -50.64 15.80
N LYS A 563 -14.12 -50.38 17.10
CA LYS A 563 -14.61 -51.24 18.20
C LYS A 563 -16.07 -50.96 18.54
N TRP A 564 -16.50 -49.70 18.46
CA TRP A 564 -17.83 -49.25 18.87
C TRP A 564 -18.66 -48.91 17.63
N LYS A 565 -19.30 -49.93 17.05
CA LYS A 565 -20.01 -49.82 15.76
C LYS A 565 -21.08 -48.71 15.73
N GLY A 566 -21.64 -48.33 16.87
CA GLY A 566 -22.61 -47.23 17.01
C GLY A 566 -22.03 -45.82 16.77
N LEU A 567 -20.71 -45.62 16.87
CA LEU A 567 -20.05 -44.34 16.61
C LEU A 567 -19.74 -44.10 15.13
N ARG A 568 -19.84 -45.13 14.29
CA ARG A 568 -19.47 -45.05 12.88
C ARG A 568 -20.27 -43.97 12.11
N PRO A 569 -21.61 -43.84 12.27
CA PRO A 569 -22.36 -42.77 11.62
C PRO A 569 -21.92 -41.37 12.08
N VAL A 570 -21.56 -41.23 13.36
CA VAL A 570 -21.09 -39.96 13.96
C VAL A 570 -19.77 -39.52 13.34
N VAL A 571 -18.80 -40.43 13.29
CA VAL A 571 -17.49 -40.15 12.68
C VAL A 571 -17.61 -39.93 11.17
N GLY A 572 -18.49 -40.69 10.50
CA GLY A 572 -18.75 -40.51 9.07
C GLY A 572 -19.34 -39.14 8.73
N GLY A 573 -20.31 -38.67 9.52
CA GLY A 573 -20.90 -37.33 9.35
C GLY A 573 -19.90 -36.23 9.63
N LEU A 574 -19.16 -36.33 10.73
CA LEU A 574 -18.11 -35.40 11.10
C LEU A 574 -17.06 -35.27 9.99
N ALA A 575 -16.54 -36.39 9.49
CA ALA A 575 -15.50 -36.41 8.46
C ALA A 575 -15.96 -35.74 7.15
N ILE A 576 -17.23 -35.88 6.78
CA ILE A 576 -17.79 -35.19 5.60
C ILE A 576 -17.88 -33.68 5.82
N GLY A 577 -18.30 -33.23 7.00
CA GLY A 577 -18.34 -31.79 7.32
C GLY A 577 -16.94 -31.16 7.31
N PHE A 578 -15.92 -31.84 7.85
CA PHE A 578 -14.53 -31.38 7.77
C PHE A 578 -14.01 -31.36 6.33
N ALA A 579 -14.29 -32.40 5.52
CA ALA A 579 -13.93 -32.41 4.12
C ALA A 579 -14.55 -31.24 3.35
N ALA A 580 -15.81 -30.89 3.66
CA ALA A 580 -16.51 -29.77 3.03
C ALA A 580 -15.85 -28.41 3.32
N ILE A 581 -15.45 -28.17 4.58
CA ILE A 581 -14.72 -26.95 4.97
C ILE A 581 -13.36 -26.90 4.26
N LEU A 582 -12.63 -28.01 4.22
CA LEU A 582 -11.32 -28.10 3.58
C LEU A 582 -11.40 -27.90 2.06
N GLY A 583 -12.41 -28.49 1.42
CA GLY A 583 -12.67 -28.30 -0.02
C GLY A 583 -13.10 -26.87 -0.35
N TYR A 584 -13.94 -26.26 0.49
CA TYR A 584 -14.30 -24.86 0.33
C TYR A 584 -13.09 -23.93 0.49
N ALA A 585 -12.25 -24.14 1.51
CA ALA A 585 -11.04 -23.36 1.75
C ALA A 585 -10.05 -23.45 0.57
N LEU A 586 -9.90 -24.64 0.00
CA LEU A 586 -9.11 -24.88 -1.21
C LEU A 586 -9.70 -24.15 -2.43
N TRP A 587 -11.02 -24.20 -2.61
CA TRP A 587 -11.72 -23.56 -3.73
C TRP A 587 -11.73 -22.03 -3.63
N SER A 588 -11.85 -21.48 -2.42
CA SER A 588 -11.82 -20.03 -2.17
C SER A 588 -10.41 -19.45 -2.15
N HIS A 589 -9.38 -20.25 -2.44
CA HIS A 589 -7.98 -19.83 -2.46
C HIS A 589 -7.54 -19.15 -1.14
N ALA A 590 -8.07 -19.63 0.01
CA ALA A 590 -7.75 -19.08 1.34
C ALA A 590 -6.48 -19.77 1.88
N PRO A 591 -5.28 -19.19 1.77
CA PRO A 591 -4.07 -20.00 1.77
C PRO A 591 -3.17 -19.82 2.99
N ALA A 592 -3.60 -19.05 4.00
CA ALA A 592 -2.81 -18.83 5.20
C ALA A 592 -3.29 -19.77 6.33
N LEU A 593 -2.55 -20.87 6.55
CA LEU A 593 -2.59 -21.59 7.82
C LEU A 593 -1.61 -20.90 8.77
N ALA A 594 -1.96 -20.72 10.04
CA ALA A 594 -1.20 -19.88 10.98
C ALA A 594 0.32 -20.20 11.12
N TRP A 595 0.74 -21.42 10.79
CA TRP A 595 2.13 -21.90 10.85
C TRP A 595 2.68 -22.32 9.47
N LEU A 596 1.86 -22.16 8.43
CA LEU A 596 2.16 -22.50 7.04
C LEU A 596 1.77 -21.29 6.16
N PRO A 597 2.49 -20.16 6.30
CA PRO A 597 2.16 -18.90 5.64
C PRO A 597 2.41 -18.97 4.12
N PHE A 598 3.18 -19.95 3.68
CA PHE A 598 3.46 -20.19 2.28
C PHE A 598 2.31 -20.92 1.59
N THR A 599 1.61 -20.19 0.72
CA THR A 599 0.46 -20.67 -0.07
C THR A 599 0.77 -21.96 -0.86
N PHE A 600 2.01 -22.13 -1.32
CA PHE A 600 2.46 -23.32 -2.06
C PHE A 600 2.51 -24.60 -1.21
N LEU A 601 2.57 -24.50 0.12
CA LEU A 601 2.53 -25.64 1.06
C LEU A 601 1.16 -25.82 1.70
N ALA A 602 0.43 -24.72 1.93
CA ALA A 602 -0.92 -24.76 2.50
C ALA A 602 -1.93 -25.46 1.57
N ILE A 603 -1.83 -25.23 0.26
CA ILE A 603 -2.73 -25.84 -0.74
C ILE A 603 -2.61 -27.38 -0.75
N PRO A 604 -1.40 -27.98 -0.89
CA PRO A 604 -1.22 -29.43 -0.76
C PRO A 604 -1.68 -30.00 0.58
N TRP A 605 -1.46 -29.27 1.69
CA TRP A 605 -1.89 -29.70 3.03
C TRP A 605 -3.40 -29.81 3.16
N LEU A 606 -4.14 -28.78 2.73
CA LEU A 606 -5.60 -28.74 2.75
C LEU A 606 -6.19 -29.83 1.85
N ALA A 607 -5.62 -30.01 0.65
CA ALA A 607 -6.03 -31.04 -0.29
C ALA A 607 -5.83 -32.46 0.29
N LEU A 608 -4.65 -32.75 0.85
CA LEU A 608 -4.33 -34.04 1.44
C LEU A 608 -5.26 -34.37 2.63
N ASN A 609 -5.49 -33.42 3.53
CA ASN A 609 -6.37 -33.61 4.68
C ASN A 609 -7.85 -33.78 4.27
N GLY A 610 -8.30 -33.02 3.27
CA GLY A 610 -9.64 -33.19 2.70
C GLY A 610 -9.84 -34.61 2.17
N ILE A 611 -8.85 -35.12 1.42
CA ILE A 611 -8.86 -36.49 0.89
C ILE A 611 -8.88 -37.54 2.01
N ILE A 612 -8.08 -37.37 3.07
CA ILE A 612 -8.05 -38.30 4.21
C ILE A 612 -9.41 -38.32 4.93
N CYS A 613 -10.06 -37.17 5.12
CA CYS A 613 -11.42 -37.09 5.67
C CYS A 613 -12.43 -37.89 4.82
N LEU A 614 -12.35 -37.83 3.48
CA LEU A 614 -13.22 -38.62 2.60
C LEU A 614 -12.96 -40.13 2.73
N PHE A 615 -11.71 -40.56 2.91
CA PHE A 615 -11.38 -41.96 3.17
C PHE A 615 -11.95 -42.45 4.51
N ILE A 616 -11.84 -41.64 5.57
CA ILE A 616 -12.43 -41.94 6.88
C ILE A 616 -13.95 -42.05 6.76
N ALA A 617 -14.61 -41.09 6.10
CA ALA A 617 -16.05 -41.11 5.87
C ALA A 617 -16.49 -42.40 5.16
N ARG A 618 -15.79 -42.77 4.07
CA ARG A 618 -16.05 -44.00 3.33
C ARG A 618 -15.91 -45.25 4.20
N ALA A 619 -14.85 -45.35 4.99
CA ALA A 619 -14.59 -46.49 5.86
C ALA A 619 -15.66 -46.63 6.95
N MET A 620 -16.18 -45.52 7.48
CA MET A 620 -17.20 -45.51 8.53
C MET A 620 -18.61 -45.78 8.00
N LEU A 621 -18.93 -45.30 6.79
CA LEU A 621 -20.24 -45.50 6.13
C LEU A 621 -20.38 -46.88 5.48
N LYS A 622 -19.28 -47.61 5.29
CA LYS A 622 -19.32 -49.01 4.86
C LYS A 622 -20.10 -49.84 5.87
N LYS A 623 -21.12 -50.58 5.38
CA LYS A 623 -21.94 -51.50 6.19
C LYS A 623 -21.01 -52.47 6.93
N ALA A 624 -21.09 -52.49 8.26
CA ALA A 624 -20.30 -53.42 9.06
C ALA A 624 -20.79 -54.85 8.74
N SER A 625 -19.88 -55.68 8.22
CA SER A 625 -20.10 -57.13 8.14
C SER A 625 -20.26 -57.74 9.53
#